data_AF-A0A661NY96-F1
#
_entry.id   AF-A0A661NY96-F1
#
_cell.length_a   1.000
_cell.length_b   1.000
_cell.length_c   1.000
_cell.angle_alpha   90.00
_cell.angle_beta   90.00
_cell.angle_gamma   90.00
#
_symmetry.space_group_name_H-M   'P 1'
#
loop_
_entity.id
_entity.type
_entity.pdbx_description
1 polymer ?
#
loop_
_entity_poly.entity_id
_entity_poly.type
_entity_poly.pdbx_seq_one_letter_code
_entity_poly.pdbx_strand_id
1 'polypeptide(L)'
;MTVRDPYPWSQPIGNWGEGWDSGQWALYAFRDQDGTPADVYYYGIFNPADTFEQYCQGGCILGLTWMYEGPPDVGTPDMRMALGIGYPEVAPDTTAHELGHVHGRHHAPCGPGMDPNSIDPAFPYANGGIGVWGLDTVTLELKDPTKEPSAYGLDPGPSDMMAYCSNEWVSDYTYAGLLFRGKNVNLPDIQGANGRPIQRPQPARVDHELILIDGQGRGDWKRSVKRQAVGPAGSIPVSLRTLDGQTIQARGHYYRYDHLPGGWLFFPKPAVSVNRAELSVDGRPVAVERR
;
A
#
# COMPACT_ATOMS: atom_id res chain seq x y z
N MET A 1 2.92 5.72 -19.49
CA MET A 1 3.57 6.22 -18.26
C MET A 1 3.75 7.72 -18.43
N THR A 2 3.39 8.50 -17.41
CA THR A 2 3.57 9.96 -17.38
C THR A 2 4.40 10.28 -16.16
N VAL A 3 5.34 11.22 -16.29
CA VAL A 3 6.22 11.65 -15.20
C VAL A 3 5.89 13.10 -14.88
N ARG A 4 5.74 13.41 -13.59
CA ARG A 4 5.57 14.78 -13.12
C ARG A 4 6.89 15.51 -13.02
N ASP A 5 6.83 16.83 -13.01
CA ASP A 5 7.98 17.64 -12.61
C ASP A 5 8.45 17.25 -11.19
N PRO A 6 9.77 17.23 -10.93
CA PRO A 6 10.29 16.95 -9.61
C PRO A 6 9.72 17.90 -8.56
N TYR A 7 9.31 17.36 -7.42
CA TYR A 7 8.86 18.15 -6.28
C TYR A 7 10.02 18.41 -5.31
N PRO A 8 10.37 19.67 -5.01
CA PRO A 8 11.39 19.97 -4.01
C PRO A 8 11.01 19.45 -2.63
N TRP A 9 11.86 18.60 -2.06
CA TRP A 9 11.65 18.02 -0.74
C TRP A 9 12.75 18.46 0.23
N SER A 10 12.36 18.91 1.43
CA SER A 10 13.30 19.45 2.42
C SER A 10 13.21 18.77 3.79
N GLN A 11 12.27 17.83 3.97
CA GLN A 11 12.13 17.10 5.22
C GLN A 11 13.03 15.85 5.17
N PRO A 12 13.69 15.48 6.28
CA PRO A 12 14.49 14.26 6.29
C PRO A 12 13.59 13.03 6.07
N ILE A 13 14.06 12.09 5.25
CA ILE A 13 13.49 10.74 5.16
C ILE A 13 14.59 9.75 5.53
N GLY A 14 14.43 9.07 6.67
CA GLY A 14 15.41 8.17 7.25
C GLY A 14 15.25 6.73 6.81
N ASN A 15 16.30 5.94 7.02
CA ASN A 15 16.35 4.53 6.64
C ASN A 15 15.47 3.61 7.49
N TRP A 16 15.04 4.06 8.68
CA TRP A 16 14.20 3.29 9.60
C TRP A 16 12.75 3.77 9.67
N GLY A 17 12.32 4.59 8.70
CA GLY A 17 10.93 5.00 8.52
C GLY A 17 10.64 6.44 8.89
N GLU A 18 11.61 7.18 9.44
CA GLU A 18 11.43 8.59 9.74
C GLU A 18 11.05 9.36 8.47
N GLY A 19 9.94 10.11 8.48
CA GLY A 19 9.52 10.95 7.36
C GLY A 19 8.86 10.23 6.18
N TRP A 20 8.85 8.90 6.15
CA TRP A 20 8.18 8.12 5.10
C TRP A 20 6.66 8.35 5.06
N ASP A 21 6.03 8.54 6.22
CA ASP A 21 4.62 8.91 6.35
C ASP A 21 4.30 10.25 5.68
N SER A 22 5.22 11.21 5.81
CA SER A 22 5.10 12.53 5.19
C SER A 22 5.27 12.45 3.68
N GLY A 23 6.22 11.62 3.20
CA GLY A 23 6.40 11.35 1.77
C GLY A 23 5.17 10.71 1.13
N GLN A 24 4.60 9.68 1.77
CA GLN A 24 3.35 9.08 1.30
C GLN A 24 2.18 10.05 1.33
N TRP A 25 2.06 10.85 2.38
CA TRP A 25 1.01 11.87 2.45
C TRP A 25 1.11 12.88 1.29
N ALA A 26 2.33 13.31 0.96
CA ALA A 26 2.55 14.16 -0.20
C ALA A 26 2.13 13.47 -1.51
N LEU A 27 2.49 12.19 -1.67
CA LEU A 27 2.11 11.38 -2.83
C LEU A 27 0.57 11.27 -2.96
N TYR A 28 -0.13 11.05 -1.85
CA TYR A 28 -1.59 11.04 -1.80
C TYR A 28 -2.18 12.38 -2.24
N ALA A 29 -1.66 13.49 -1.71
CA ALA A 29 -2.12 14.83 -2.05
C ALA A 29 -1.88 15.14 -3.54
N PHE A 30 -0.74 14.73 -4.09
CA PHE A 30 -0.40 14.90 -5.49
C PHE A 30 -1.33 14.11 -6.42
N ARG A 31 -1.65 12.86 -6.06
CA ARG A 31 -2.62 12.04 -6.80
C ARG A 31 -3.99 12.72 -6.88
N ASP A 32 -4.48 13.28 -5.77
CA ASP A 32 -5.75 14.00 -5.71
C ASP A 32 -5.70 15.32 -6.50
N GLN A 33 -4.62 16.10 -6.35
CA GLN A 33 -4.42 17.37 -7.07
C GLN A 33 -4.44 17.18 -8.58
N ASP A 34 -3.88 16.08 -9.08
CA ASP A 34 -3.84 15.79 -10.51
C ASP A 34 -5.16 15.26 -11.06
N GLY A 35 -6.13 14.94 -10.19
CA GLY A 35 -7.37 14.29 -10.62
C GLY A 35 -7.09 12.96 -11.31
N THR A 36 -6.10 12.21 -10.81
CA THR A 36 -5.61 10.99 -11.45
C THR A 36 -6.76 10.00 -11.68
N PRO A 37 -6.95 9.47 -12.90
CA PRO A 37 -7.99 8.49 -13.18
C PRO A 37 -7.91 7.27 -12.25
N ALA A 38 -9.06 6.66 -11.98
CA ALA A 38 -9.14 5.57 -11.03
C ALA A 38 -8.19 4.42 -11.41
N ASP A 39 -8.12 4.06 -12.69
CA ASP A 39 -7.31 3.00 -13.28
C ASP A 39 -5.80 3.29 -13.40
N VAL A 40 -5.36 4.48 -13.02
CA VAL A 40 -3.94 4.84 -13.00
C VAL A 40 -3.35 4.59 -11.62
N TYR A 41 -2.17 3.94 -11.59
CA TYR A 41 -1.36 3.72 -10.40
C TYR A 41 -0.29 4.80 -10.32
N TYR A 42 -0.01 5.30 -9.11
CA TYR A 42 0.80 6.50 -8.92
C TYR A 42 2.00 6.20 -8.04
N TYR A 43 3.20 6.22 -8.61
CA TYR A 43 4.43 5.82 -7.93
C TYR A 43 5.32 7.03 -7.67
N GLY A 44 5.78 7.17 -6.43
CA GLY A 44 6.80 8.16 -6.04
C GLY A 44 8.17 7.52 -5.95
N ILE A 45 9.20 8.22 -6.43
CA ILE A 45 10.60 7.77 -6.36
C ILE A 45 11.49 8.90 -5.83
N PHE A 46 12.41 8.58 -4.92
CA PHE A 46 13.29 9.56 -4.29
C PHE A 46 14.60 8.92 -3.77
N ASN A 47 15.66 9.71 -3.60
CA ASN A 47 16.93 9.27 -3.03
C ASN A 47 17.27 10.12 -1.79
N PRO A 48 17.28 9.55 -0.57
CA PRO A 48 17.59 10.31 0.65
C PRO A 48 19.07 10.69 0.83
N ALA A 49 19.96 10.03 0.09
CA ALA A 49 21.41 10.22 0.12
C ALA A 49 21.98 10.13 -1.31
N ASP A 50 23.29 10.35 -1.45
CA ASP A 50 23.94 10.31 -2.77
C ASP A 50 24.09 8.86 -3.28
N THR A 51 24.21 7.88 -2.37
CA THR A 51 24.35 6.46 -2.73
C THR A 51 23.49 5.56 -1.85
N PHE A 52 23.16 4.37 -2.38
CA PHE A 52 22.42 3.35 -1.63
C PHE A 52 23.16 2.92 -0.37
N GLU A 53 24.50 2.74 -0.44
CA GLU A 53 25.32 2.35 0.70
C GLU A 53 25.24 3.38 1.85
N GLN A 54 25.28 4.67 1.51
CA GLN A 54 25.15 5.76 2.49
C GLN A 54 23.78 5.80 3.13
N TYR A 55 22.72 5.50 2.38
CA TYR A 55 21.37 5.43 2.91
C TYR A 55 21.17 4.18 3.78
N CYS A 56 21.57 3.00 3.28
CA CYS A 56 21.16 1.75 3.88
C CYS A 56 21.96 1.34 5.11
N GLN A 57 23.28 1.58 5.14
CA GLN A 57 24.14 1.35 6.32
C GLN A 57 23.93 0.00 7.06
N GLY A 58 23.58 -1.07 6.34
CA GLY A 58 23.33 -2.41 6.88
C GLY A 58 21.86 -2.78 7.12
N GLY A 59 20.92 -1.86 6.86
CA GLY A 59 19.48 -2.14 6.87
C GLY A 59 18.64 -0.89 6.63
N CYS A 60 17.65 -0.98 5.76
CA CYS A 60 16.81 0.15 5.42
C CYS A 60 15.47 -0.28 4.83
N ILE A 61 14.52 0.65 4.87
CA ILE A 61 13.26 0.57 4.13
C ILE A 61 13.50 1.00 2.69
N LEU A 62 13.04 0.19 1.74
CA LEU A 62 13.20 0.45 0.31
C LEU A 62 11.93 1.04 -0.30
N GLY A 63 10.77 0.63 0.18
CA GLY A 63 9.50 1.18 -0.24
C GLY A 63 8.47 1.14 0.88
N LEU A 64 7.31 1.73 0.58
CA LEU A 64 6.17 1.75 1.48
C LEU A 64 4.89 1.93 0.68
N THR A 65 3.88 1.15 1.02
CA THR A 65 2.51 1.24 0.50
C THR A 65 1.47 1.27 1.63
N TRP A 66 0.37 2.00 1.40
CA TRP A 66 -0.83 1.85 2.23
C TRP A 66 -1.61 0.62 1.80
N MET A 67 -1.53 -0.44 2.60
CA MET A 67 -2.23 -1.68 2.36
C MET A 67 -3.73 -1.47 2.46
N TYR A 68 -4.44 -1.78 1.38
CA TYR A 68 -5.90 -1.86 1.39
C TYR A 68 -6.46 -2.89 0.41
N GLU A 69 -7.18 -3.84 1.00
CA GLU A 69 -7.74 -4.97 0.26
C GLU A 69 -9.21 -4.79 -0.09
N GLY A 70 -9.82 -3.68 0.32
CA GLY A 70 -11.24 -3.41 0.08
C GLY A 70 -11.51 -2.61 -1.20
N PRO A 71 -12.60 -2.89 -1.92
CA PRO A 71 -13.14 -4.22 -2.19
C PRO A 71 -12.07 -5.13 -2.83
N PRO A 72 -12.07 -6.46 -2.58
CA PRO A 72 -11.00 -7.38 -3.04
C PRO A 72 -10.69 -7.29 -4.53
N ASP A 73 -11.73 -7.11 -5.35
CA ASP A 73 -11.63 -7.18 -6.81
C ASP A 73 -10.93 -5.97 -7.43
N VAL A 74 -11.11 -4.78 -6.83
CA VAL A 74 -10.72 -3.50 -7.45
C VAL A 74 -9.85 -2.63 -6.54
N GLY A 75 -9.83 -2.86 -5.23
CA GLY A 75 -9.20 -1.98 -4.26
C GLY A 75 -9.85 -0.59 -4.22
N THR A 76 -9.21 0.35 -3.53
CA THR A 76 -9.65 1.75 -3.49
C THR A 76 -8.81 2.61 -4.43
N PRO A 77 -9.42 3.33 -5.38
CA PRO A 77 -8.69 4.18 -6.34
C PRO A 77 -7.75 5.19 -5.69
N ASP A 78 -8.14 5.83 -4.58
CA ASP A 78 -7.31 6.81 -3.89
C ASP A 78 -6.04 6.20 -3.28
N MET A 79 -6.05 4.89 -3.03
CA MET A 79 -4.91 4.15 -2.45
C MET A 79 -4.06 3.45 -3.51
N ARG A 80 -4.29 3.75 -4.80
CA ARG A 80 -3.47 3.21 -5.89
C ARG A 80 -2.15 3.95 -6.01
N MET A 81 -1.37 3.92 -4.93
CA MET A 81 -0.12 4.65 -4.82
C MET A 81 0.90 3.91 -3.97
N ALA A 82 2.16 4.08 -4.32
CA ALA A 82 3.30 3.47 -3.66
C ALA A 82 4.50 4.43 -3.73
N LEU A 83 5.37 4.36 -2.73
CA LEU A 83 6.56 5.19 -2.63
C LEU A 83 7.78 4.27 -2.50
N GLY A 84 8.87 4.56 -3.21
CA GLY A 84 10.12 3.80 -3.05
C GLY A 84 11.38 4.59 -3.35
N ILE A 85 12.51 4.00 -2.99
CA ILE A 85 13.83 4.58 -3.24
C ILE A 85 14.23 4.43 -4.71
N GLY A 86 15.02 5.38 -5.21
CA GLY A 86 15.38 5.47 -6.62
C GLY A 86 16.79 5.04 -7.00
N TYR A 87 17.49 4.27 -6.16
CA TYR A 87 18.81 3.76 -6.49
C TYR A 87 18.68 2.62 -7.53
N PRO A 88 19.32 2.72 -8.72
CA PRO A 88 19.12 1.78 -9.83
C PRO A 88 19.31 0.29 -9.49
N GLU A 89 20.17 -0.01 -8.53
CA GLU A 89 20.48 -1.37 -8.07
C GLU A 89 19.33 -2.07 -7.33
N VAL A 90 18.33 -1.33 -6.83
CA VAL A 90 17.22 -1.87 -6.04
C VAL A 90 15.84 -1.34 -6.46
N ALA A 91 15.79 -0.21 -7.17
CA ALA A 91 14.55 0.46 -7.53
C ALA A 91 13.60 -0.36 -8.41
N PRO A 92 14.05 -1.16 -9.41
CA PRO A 92 13.14 -1.97 -10.23
C PRO A 92 12.35 -2.99 -9.38
N ASP A 93 13.08 -3.72 -8.55
CA ASP A 93 12.57 -4.77 -7.65
C ASP A 93 11.64 -4.16 -6.59
N THR A 94 12.09 -3.07 -5.95
CA THR A 94 11.26 -2.27 -5.03
C THR A 94 9.97 -1.81 -5.72
N THR A 95 10.05 -1.26 -6.94
CA THR A 95 8.86 -0.78 -7.65
C THR A 95 7.89 -1.91 -7.94
N ALA A 96 8.38 -3.09 -8.35
CA ALA A 96 7.55 -4.25 -8.60
C ALA A 96 6.87 -4.74 -7.31
N HIS A 97 7.62 -4.86 -6.21
CA HIS A 97 7.13 -5.26 -4.89
C HIS A 97 6.00 -4.36 -4.41
N GLU A 98 6.26 -3.05 -4.39
CA GLU A 98 5.31 -2.05 -3.92
C GLU A 98 4.06 -1.98 -4.81
N LEU A 99 4.21 -2.05 -6.14
CA LEU A 99 3.04 -2.13 -7.03
C LEU A 99 2.26 -3.44 -6.82
N GLY A 100 2.92 -4.52 -6.41
CA GLY A 100 2.29 -5.73 -5.91
C GLY A 100 1.35 -5.45 -4.73
N HIS A 101 1.84 -4.74 -3.70
CA HIS A 101 1.01 -4.28 -2.59
C HIS A 101 -0.17 -3.42 -3.04
N VAL A 102 0.05 -2.48 -3.98
CA VAL A 102 -1.05 -1.66 -4.53
C VAL A 102 -2.09 -2.50 -5.29
N HIS A 103 -1.68 -3.64 -5.87
CA HIS A 103 -2.59 -4.62 -6.45
C HIS A 103 -3.30 -5.51 -5.42
N GLY A 104 -3.03 -5.35 -4.13
CA GLY A 104 -3.61 -6.13 -3.04
C GLY A 104 -2.86 -7.44 -2.78
N ARG A 105 -1.58 -7.52 -3.14
CA ARG A 105 -0.74 -8.65 -2.78
C ARG A 105 -0.12 -8.44 -1.40
N HIS A 106 -0.19 -9.45 -0.55
CA HIS A 106 0.59 -9.52 0.69
C HIS A 106 1.91 -10.20 0.44
N HIS A 107 2.78 -10.18 1.44
CA HIS A 107 4.08 -10.81 1.36
C HIS A 107 3.99 -12.32 1.16
N ALA A 108 4.92 -12.86 0.36
CA ALA A 108 5.22 -14.27 0.32
C ALA A 108 6.25 -14.61 1.43
N PRO A 109 6.27 -15.86 1.94
CA PRO A 109 7.29 -16.27 2.89
C PRO A 109 8.68 -16.25 2.22
N CYS A 110 9.73 -16.12 3.02
CA CYS A 110 11.12 -16.35 2.58
C CYS A 110 11.82 -17.39 3.47
N GLY A 111 11.15 -17.87 4.51
CA GLY A 111 11.63 -18.93 5.39
C GLY A 111 11.85 -18.43 6.82
N PRO A 112 12.17 -19.34 7.76
CA PRO A 112 12.21 -19.03 9.18
C PRO A 112 13.15 -17.86 9.51
N GLY A 113 12.60 -16.83 10.18
CA GLY A 113 13.36 -15.65 10.58
C GLY A 113 13.61 -14.62 9.47
N MET A 114 13.16 -14.90 8.25
CA MET A 114 13.24 -13.99 7.10
C MET A 114 11.86 -13.57 6.60
N ASP A 115 10.80 -14.19 7.12
CA ASP A 115 9.42 -13.82 6.82
C ASP A 115 9.13 -12.38 7.28
N PRO A 116 8.69 -11.49 6.38
CA PRO A 116 8.17 -10.19 6.78
C PRO A 116 6.88 -10.31 7.60
N ASN A 117 6.46 -9.18 8.18
CA ASN A 117 5.12 -9.07 8.76
C ASN A 117 4.06 -9.27 7.65
N SER A 118 2.85 -9.67 8.04
CA SER A 118 1.72 -9.79 7.09
C SER A 118 1.96 -10.76 5.92
N ILE A 119 2.56 -11.93 6.20
CA ILE A 119 2.59 -13.05 5.24
C ILE A 119 1.17 -13.39 4.79
N ASP A 120 0.98 -13.58 3.49
CA ASP A 120 -0.26 -14.07 2.92
C ASP A 120 -0.47 -15.54 3.33
N PRO A 121 -1.48 -15.85 4.17
CA PRO A 121 -1.73 -17.23 4.59
C PRO A 121 -2.24 -18.12 3.44
N ALA A 122 -2.63 -17.53 2.31
CA ALA A 122 -3.06 -18.25 1.12
C ALA A 122 -1.93 -18.44 0.09
N PHE A 123 -0.73 -17.88 0.31
CA PHE A 123 0.40 -18.12 -0.57
C PHE A 123 0.82 -19.60 -0.51
N PRO A 124 0.84 -20.32 -1.65
CA PRO A 124 0.86 -21.79 -1.62
C PRO A 124 2.27 -22.40 -1.57
N TYR A 125 3.33 -21.61 -1.76
CA TYR A 125 4.69 -22.12 -1.91
C TYR A 125 5.56 -21.83 -0.69
N ALA A 126 6.29 -22.86 -0.25
CA ALA A 126 7.27 -22.71 0.81
C ALA A 126 8.39 -21.74 0.38
N ASN A 127 8.92 -20.98 1.34
CA ASN A 127 10.05 -20.05 1.15
C ASN A 127 9.89 -19.06 -0.04
N GLY A 128 8.66 -18.84 -0.50
CA GLY A 128 8.39 -17.90 -1.59
C GLY A 128 8.67 -18.48 -2.97
N GLY A 129 8.65 -19.80 -3.17
CA GLY A 129 8.85 -20.40 -4.50
C GLY A 129 7.83 -19.92 -5.55
N ILE A 130 8.14 -20.13 -6.83
CA ILE A 130 7.35 -19.59 -7.95
C ILE A 130 6.28 -20.54 -8.52
N GLY A 131 6.27 -21.80 -8.09
CA GLY A 131 5.28 -22.83 -8.45
C GLY A 131 5.46 -23.47 -9.84
N VAL A 132 5.68 -22.66 -10.87
CA VAL A 132 5.78 -23.12 -12.27
C VAL A 132 7.03 -22.58 -12.95
N TRP A 133 7.40 -23.18 -14.09
CA TRP A 133 8.50 -22.67 -14.92
C TRP A 133 8.22 -21.24 -15.38
N GLY A 134 9.13 -20.33 -15.03
CA GLY A 134 9.14 -18.96 -15.54
C GLY A 134 9.93 -18.86 -16.85
N LEU A 135 9.56 -17.93 -17.72
CA LEU A 135 10.34 -17.55 -18.89
C LEU A 135 10.75 -16.08 -18.76
N ASP A 136 12.04 -15.83 -18.61
CA ASP A 136 12.60 -14.50 -18.76
C ASP A 136 12.58 -14.13 -20.24
N THR A 137 11.72 -13.18 -20.61
CA THR A 137 11.56 -12.79 -22.02
C THR A 137 12.70 -11.92 -22.55
N VAL A 138 13.57 -11.41 -21.68
CA VAL A 138 14.74 -10.61 -22.05
C VAL A 138 15.92 -11.52 -22.35
N THR A 139 16.21 -12.47 -21.44
CA THR A 139 17.34 -13.40 -21.59
C THR A 139 16.97 -14.69 -22.33
N LEU A 140 15.67 -14.99 -22.45
CA LEU A 140 15.12 -16.26 -22.94
C LEU A 140 15.52 -17.47 -22.08
N GLU A 141 15.82 -17.24 -20.80
CA GLU A 141 16.15 -18.28 -19.84
C GLU A 141 14.92 -18.79 -19.08
N LEU A 142 14.95 -20.08 -18.74
CA LEU A 142 13.93 -20.70 -17.91
C LEU A 142 14.29 -20.58 -16.43
N LYS A 143 13.31 -20.13 -15.63
CA LYS A 143 13.41 -20.08 -14.17
C LYS A 143 12.82 -21.37 -13.60
N ASP A 144 13.69 -22.18 -13.01
CA ASP A 144 13.36 -23.51 -12.46
C ASP A 144 12.64 -23.37 -11.11
N PRO A 145 11.36 -23.77 -11.02
CA PRO A 145 10.58 -23.67 -9.79
C PRO A 145 11.01 -24.68 -8.72
N THR A 146 11.88 -25.64 -9.06
CA THR A 146 12.35 -26.68 -8.13
C THR A 146 13.60 -26.28 -7.36
N LYS A 147 14.24 -25.16 -7.74
CA LYS A 147 15.35 -24.59 -6.97
C LYS A 147 14.81 -23.82 -5.76
N GLU A 148 15.38 -24.08 -4.59
CA GLU A 148 14.97 -23.46 -3.34
C GLU A 148 15.38 -21.98 -3.25
N PRO A 149 14.45 -21.06 -2.96
CA PRO A 149 14.78 -19.66 -2.73
C PRO A 149 15.52 -19.43 -1.41
N SER A 150 16.26 -18.31 -1.32
CA SER A 150 16.93 -17.88 -0.08
C SER A 150 17.26 -16.38 -0.11
N ALA A 151 17.29 -15.74 1.05
CA ALA A 151 17.84 -14.39 1.20
C ALA A 151 19.39 -14.36 1.19
N TYR A 152 20.06 -15.47 1.53
CA TYR A 152 21.52 -15.50 1.77
C TYR A 152 22.26 -16.57 0.94
N GLY A 153 21.69 -17.00 -0.18
CA GLY A 153 22.29 -17.99 -1.07
C GLY A 153 23.27 -17.37 -2.07
N LEU A 154 24.34 -18.09 -2.41
CA LEU A 154 25.24 -17.71 -3.52
C LEU A 154 24.58 -17.89 -4.90
N ASP A 155 23.61 -18.81 -5.01
CA ASP A 155 22.79 -19.05 -6.21
C ASP A 155 21.40 -19.55 -5.76
N PRO A 156 20.55 -18.67 -5.19
CA PRO A 156 19.23 -19.06 -4.73
C PRO A 156 18.31 -19.34 -5.93
N GLY A 157 17.37 -20.25 -5.73
CA GLY A 157 16.25 -20.42 -6.65
C GLY A 157 15.40 -19.16 -6.78
N PRO A 158 14.58 -19.07 -7.84
CA PRO A 158 13.73 -17.91 -8.07
C PRO A 158 12.70 -17.79 -6.95
N SER A 159 12.57 -16.59 -6.38
CA SER A 159 11.57 -16.26 -5.36
C SER A 159 10.45 -15.41 -5.94
N ASP A 160 9.26 -15.46 -5.36
CA ASP A 160 8.20 -14.52 -5.66
C ASP A 160 8.62 -13.11 -5.25
N MET A 161 8.28 -12.13 -6.08
CA MET A 161 8.62 -10.72 -5.88
C MET A 161 8.03 -10.16 -4.59
N MET A 162 7.02 -10.81 -3.99
CA MET A 162 6.46 -10.42 -2.69
C MET A 162 7.22 -11.05 -1.50
N ALA A 163 8.24 -11.87 -1.73
CA ALA A 163 9.14 -12.37 -0.69
C ALA A 163 10.33 -11.41 -0.51
N TYR A 164 11.02 -11.50 0.63
CA TYR A 164 12.30 -10.81 0.87
C TYR A 164 13.51 -11.68 0.50
N CYS A 165 13.27 -12.73 -0.28
CA CYS A 165 14.31 -13.59 -0.82
C CYS A 165 14.94 -12.94 -2.04
N SER A 166 16.16 -13.36 -2.39
CA SER A 166 16.83 -12.88 -3.60
C SER A 166 16.42 -13.69 -4.83
N ASN A 167 16.90 -13.27 -6.02
CA ASN A 167 16.50 -13.83 -7.32
C ASN A 167 14.99 -13.70 -7.56
N GLU A 168 14.49 -12.47 -7.41
CA GLU A 168 13.07 -12.16 -7.51
C GLU A 168 12.50 -12.48 -8.89
N TRP A 169 11.26 -12.97 -8.87
CA TRP A 169 10.50 -13.43 -10.01
C TRP A 169 9.00 -13.36 -9.68
N VAL A 170 8.11 -13.58 -10.64
CA VAL A 170 6.67 -13.63 -10.36
C VAL A 170 6.18 -15.08 -10.29
N SER A 171 5.64 -15.52 -9.14
CA SER A 171 4.95 -16.81 -9.04
C SER A 171 3.66 -16.80 -9.87
N ASP A 172 3.16 -17.96 -10.26
CA ASP A 172 1.83 -18.07 -10.89
C ASP A 172 0.71 -17.52 -9.99
N TYR A 173 0.82 -17.69 -8.68
CA TYR A 173 -0.10 -17.18 -7.68
C TYR A 173 -0.15 -15.65 -7.68
N THR A 174 1.01 -15.00 -7.57
CA THR A 174 1.11 -13.53 -7.62
C THR A 174 0.68 -13.02 -9.00
N TYR A 175 1.13 -13.66 -10.09
CA TYR A 175 0.71 -13.31 -11.45
C TYR A 175 -0.81 -13.35 -11.62
N ALA A 176 -1.47 -14.40 -11.14
CA ALA A 176 -2.92 -14.54 -11.22
C ALA A 176 -3.65 -13.42 -10.45
N GLY A 177 -3.17 -13.06 -9.26
CA GLY A 177 -3.70 -11.93 -8.48
C GLY A 177 -3.52 -10.58 -9.18
N LEU A 178 -2.32 -10.31 -9.70
CA LEU A 178 -2.02 -9.10 -10.46
C LEU A 178 -2.91 -8.98 -11.70
N LEU A 179 -3.05 -10.07 -12.46
CA LEU A 179 -3.87 -10.14 -13.66
C LEU A 179 -5.36 -9.94 -13.33
N PHE A 180 -5.85 -10.55 -12.25
CA PHE A 180 -7.24 -10.40 -11.82
C PHE A 180 -7.55 -8.94 -11.47
N ARG A 181 -6.73 -8.32 -10.61
CA ARG A 181 -6.89 -6.90 -10.23
C ARG A 181 -6.77 -6.00 -11.46
N GLY A 182 -5.75 -6.20 -12.29
CA GLY A 182 -5.53 -5.42 -13.50
C GLY A 182 -6.70 -5.49 -14.48
N LYS A 183 -7.28 -6.68 -14.68
CA LYS A 183 -8.50 -6.84 -15.49
C LYS A 183 -9.67 -6.07 -14.90
N ASN A 184 -9.97 -6.24 -13.61
CA ASN A 184 -11.13 -5.61 -12.98
C ASN A 184 -11.06 -4.07 -12.96
N VAL A 185 -9.85 -3.54 -12.81
CA VAL A 185 -9.56 -2.11 -12.88
C VAL A 185 -9.75 -1.56 -14.29
N ASN A 186 -9.33 -2.30 -15.32
CA ASN A 186 -9.41 -1.90 -16.73
C ASN A 186 -10.71 -2.34 -17.43
N LEU A 187 -11.62 -3.03 -16.73
CA LEU A 187 -12.90 -3.43 -17.31
C LEU A 187 -13.64 -2.17 -17.80
N PRO A 188 -14.03 -2.10 -19.09
CA PRO A 188 -14.69 -0.93 -19.63
C PRO A 188 -15.95 -0.61 -18.83
N ASP A 189 -16.24 0.67 -18.66
CA ASP A 189 -17.56 1.12 -18.22
C ASP A 189 -18.61 0.42 -19.09
N ILE A 190 -19.57 -0.26 -18.45
CA ILE A 190 -20.59 -1.04 -19.16
C ILE A 190 -21.23 -0.12 -20.18
N GLN A 191 -21.14 -0.40 -21.48
CA GLN A 191 -21.88 0.40 -22.45
C GLN A 191 -23.37 0.14 -22.25
N GLY A 192 -24.15 1.18 -22.02
CA GLY A 192 -25.60 1.07 -21.99
C GLY A 192 -26.11 0.63 -23.36
N ALA A 193 -27.30 0.03 -23.39
CA ALA A 193 -27.94 -0.42 -24.63
C ALA A 193 -28.13 0.67 -25.70
N ASN A 194 -27.87 1.94 -25.37
CA ASN A 194 -27.91 3.11 -26.24
C ASN A 194 -26.52 3.56 -26.75
N GLY A 195 -25.46 2.77 -26.56
CA GLY A 195 -24.09 3.12 -26.97
C GLY A 195 -23.46 4.26 -26.16
N ARG A 196 -24.10 4.69 -25.06
CA ARG A 196 -23.51 5.63 -24.10
C ARG A 196 -22.77 4.84 -23.01
N PRO A 197 -21.60 5.29 -22.54
CA PRO A 197 -20.98 4.69 -21.37
C PRO A 197 -21.94 4.74 -20.18
N ILE A 198 -22.28 3.61 -19.56
CA ILE A 198 -22.74 3.59 -18.17
C ILE A 198 -21.46 3.79 -17.38
N GLN A 199 -21.13 5.06 -17.10
CA GLN A 199 -20.14 5.36 -16.08
C GLN A 199 -20.53 4.59 -14.83
N ARG A 200 -19.65 3.73 -14.32
CA ARG A 200 -19.86 3.16 -12.98
C ARG A 200 -20.12 4.36 -12.06
N PRO A 201 -21.21 4.37 -11.27
CA PRO A 201 -21.47 5.47 -10.35
C PRO A 201 -20.22 5.65 -9.48
N GLN A 202 -19.49 6.74 -9.71
CA GLN A 202 -18.35 7.06 -8.85
C GLN A 202 -18.93 7.40 -7.49
N PRO A 203 -18.44 6.77 -6.40
CA PRO A 203 -18.89 7.12 -5.07
C PRO A 203 -18.75 8.62 -4.86
N ALA A 204 -19.77 9.25 -4.29
CA ALA A 204 -19.71 10.68 -3.97
C ALA A 204 -18.46 10.97 -3.14
N ARG A 205 -17.79 12.10 -3.43
CA ARG A 205 -16.69 12.55 -2.58
C ARG A 205 -17.25 13.21 -1.32
N VAL A 206 -16.91 12.67 -0.16
CA VAL A 206 -17.32 13.18 1.16
C VAL A 206 -16.09 13.59 1.98
N ASP A 207 -16.29 14.53 2.90
CA ASP A 207 -15.24 14.92 3.84
C ASP A 207 -14.96 13.75 4.79
N HIS A 208 -13.68 13.45 4.96
CA HIS A 208 -13.18 12.48 5.93
C HIS A 208 -12.33 13.20 6.95
N GLU A 209 -12.46 12.82 8.22
CA GLU A 209 -11.46 13.08 9.25
C GLU A 209 -10.37 12.01 9.17
N LEU A 210 -9.15 12.38 9.55
CA LEU A 210 -7.99 11.52 9.46
C LEU A 210 -7.25 11.47 10.79
N ILE A 211 -6.79 10.28 11.14
CA ILE A 211 -5.90 10.06 12.27
C ILE A 211 -4.70 9.24 11.76
N LEU A 212 -3.51 9.82 11.87
CA LEU A 212 -2.25 9.07 11.72
C LEU A 212 -2.03 8.28 13.02
N ILE A 213 -1.78 6.99 12.93
CA ILE A 213 -1.51 6.12 14.08
C ILE A 213 -0.09 5.58 13.93
N ASP A 214 0.79 5.88 14.89
CA ASP A 214 2.17 5.39 14.88
C ASP A 214 2.29 3.93 15.36
N GLY A 215 3.48 3.35 15.25
CA GLY A 215 3.72 1.97 15.68
C GLY A 215 3.55 1.69 17.18
N GLN A 216 3.46 2.73 18.01
CA GLN A 216 3.16 2.63 19.44
C GLN A 216 1.66 2.77 19.73
N GLY A 217 0.83 2.96 18.70
CA GLY A 217 -0.61 3.18 18.82
C GLY A 217 -0.97 4.60 19.26
N ARG A 218 -0.04 5.56 19.18
CA ARG A 218 -0.35 6.98 19.44
C ARG A 218 -0.94 7.57 18.17
N GLY A 219 -2.08 8.24 18.32
CA GLY A 219 -2.74 8.89 17.20
C GLY A 219 -2.47 10.40 17.16
N ASP A 220 -2.44 10.94 15.94
CA ASP A 220 -2.38 12.37 15.66
C ASP A 220 -3.50 12.75 14.68
N TRP A 221 -4.37 13.68 15.09
CA TRP A 221 -5.52 14.11 14.30
C TRP A 221 -5.05 15.05 13.20
N LYS A 222 -5.31 14.70 11.94
CA LYS A 222 -4.86 15.47 10.78
C LYS A 222 -6.00 16.26 10.16
N ARG A 223 -5.64 17.14 9.23
CA ARG A 223 -6.60 17.96 8.49
C ARG A 223 -7.53 17.06 7.67
N SER A 224 -8.82 17.34 7.70
CA SER A 224 -9.83 16.63 6.91
C SER A 224 -9.54 16.73 5.42
N VAL A 225 -9.82 15.65 4.68
CA VAL A 225 -9.74 15.63 3.21
C VAL A 225 -11.05 15.21 2.59
N LYS A 226 -11.32 15.71 1.39
CA LYS A 226 -12.46 15.27 0.59
C LYS A 226 -12.02 14.08 -0.26
N ARG A 227 -12.72 12.95 -0.22
CA ARG A 227 -12.33 11.76 -1.00
C ARG A 227 -13.51 10.85 -1.29
N GLN A 228 -13.34 9.88 -2.19
CA GLN A 228 -14.43 8.96 -2.53
C GLN A 228 -14.94 8.25 -1.27
N ALA A 229 -16.27 8.21 -1.11
CA ALA A 229 -16.87 7.44 -0.05
C ALA A 229 -16.53 5.95 -0.21
N VAL A 230 -15.96 5.35 0.82
CA VAL A 230 -15.72 3.91 0.87
C VAL A 230 -16.86 3.25 1.62
N GLY A 231 -17.39 2.15 1.09
CA GLY A 231 -18.47 1.40 1.73
C GLY A 231 -18.07 0.83 3.11
N PRO A 232 -19.02 0.30 3.89
CA PRO A 232 -18.76 -0.17 5.27
C PRO A 232 -18.01 -1.51 5.35
N ALA A 233 -17.80 -2.20 4.23
CA ALA A 233 -17.09 -3.48 4.19
C ALA A 233 -15.62 -3.28 4.54
N GLY A 234 -15.10 -4.00 5.54
CA GLY A 234 -13.72 -3.86 6.00
C GLY A 234 -13.44 -2.66 6.91
N SER A 235 -14.42 -1.79 7.17
CA SER A 235 -14.26 -0.68 8.13
C SER A 235 -14.28 -1.18 9.59
N ILE A 236 -13.56 -0.51 10.47
CA ILE A 236 -13.56 -0.72 11.92
C ILE A 236 -14.45 0.31 12.64
N PRO A 237 -15.02 -0.02 13.82
CA PRO A 237 -15.78 0.93 14.62
C PRO A 237 -14.89 2.03 15.19
N VAL A 238 -15.42 3.25 15.25
CA VAL A 238 -14.78 4.42 15.86
C VAL A 238 -15.79 5.08 16.79
N SER A 239 -15.50 5.11 18.08
CA SER A 239 -16.29 5.81 19.09
C SER A 239 -15.82 7.25 19.16
N LEU A 240 -16.71 8.21 18.93
CA LEU A 240 -16.36 9.63 18.88
C LEU A 240 -17.03 10.37 20.03
N ARG A 241 -16.27 11.17 20.76
CA ARG A 241 -16.81 12.10 21.75
C ARG A 241 -17.04 13.45 21.10
N THR A 242 -18.25 13.96 21.25
CA THR A 242 -18.67 15.28 20.80
C THR A 242 -18.27 16.35 21.82
N LEU A 243 -18.29 17.62 21.40
CA LEU A 243 -17.97 18.75 22.28
C LEU A 243 -18.92 18.89 23.48
N ASP A 244 -20.17 18.46 23.35
CA ASP A 244 -21.17 18.49 24.43
C ASP A 244 -21.08 17.28 25.38
N GLY A 245 -20.12 16.38 25.13
CA GLY A 245 -19.83 15.22 25.96
C GLY A 245 -20.58 13.95 25.56
N GLN A 246 -21.45 13.99 24.54
CA GLN A 246 -22.10 12.78 24.01
C GLN A 246 -21.12 11.90 23.23
N THR A 247 -21.36 10.59 23.26
CA THR A 247 -20.65 9.61 22.43
C THR A 247 -21.49 9.23 21.22
N ILE A 248 -20.93 9.37 20.02
CA ILE A 248 -21.53 8.89 18.77
C ILE A 248 -20.66 7.79 18.16
N GLN A 249 -21.26 6.94 17.34
CA GLN A 249 -20.55 5.86 16.65
C GLN A 249 -20.33 6.23 15.19
N ALA A 250 -19.12 5.96 14.70
CA ALA A 250 -18.73 6.05 13.32
C ALA A 250 -18.05 4.75 12.87
N ARG A 251 -17.76 4.65 11.57
CA ARG A 251 -16.96 3.57 11.00
C ARG A 251 -15.87 4.19 10.14
N GLY A 252 -14.66 3.64 10.25
CA GLY A 252 -13.49 4.13 9.53
C GLY A 252 -12.71 3.00 8.88
N HIS A 253 -11.96 3.31 7.84
CA HIS A 253 -11.03 2.39 7.21
C HIS A 253 -9.63 2.68 7.71
N TYR A 254 -8.96 1.63 8.19
CA TYR A 254 -7.58 1.71 8.63
C TYR A 254 -6.67 1.12 7.55
N TYR A 255 -5.76 1.96 7.07
CA TYR A 255 -4.80 1.68 6.03
C TYR A 255 -3.44 1.47 6.69
N ARG A 256 -3.05 0.21 6.85
CA ARG A 256 -1.76 -0.16 7.44
C ARG A 256 -0.63 0.14 6.47
N TYR A 257 0.53 0.46 7.01
CA TYR A 257 1.75 0.31 6.24
C TYR A 257 2.08 -1.18 6.09
N ASP A 258 2.67 -1.55 4.97
CA ASP A 258 3.22 -2.88 4.66
C ASP A 258 4.51 -3.18 5.42
N HIS A 259 5.46 -2.25 5.42
CA HIS A 259 6.81 -2.46 5.95
C HIS A 259 7.08 -1.69 7.26
N LEU A 260 6.14 -0.85 7.70
CA LEU A 260 6.22 -0.08 8.94
C LEU A 260 5.07 -0.41 9.90
N PRO A 261 5.28 -0.28 11.22
CA PRO A 261 4.17 -0.31 12.15
C PRO A 261 3.37 1.01 12.07
N GLY A 262 2.05 0.90 12.19
CA GLY A 262 1.14 2.05 12.13
C GLY A 262 0.40 2.17 10.80
N GLY A 263 -0.17 3.33 10.54
CA GLY A 263 -1.02 3.58 9.39
C GLY A 263 -1.95 4.76 9.55
N TRP A 264 -2.96 4.84 8.68
CA TRP A 264 -3.92 5.94 8.64
C TRP A 264 -5.34 5.45 8.81
N LEU A 265 -6.07 6.08 9.74
CA LEU A 265 -7.51 5.91 9.86
C LEU A 265 -8.21 7.04 9.09
N PHE A 266 -9.12 6.68 8.20
CA PHE A 266 -10.04 7.60 7.54
C PHE A 266 -11.46 7.27 7.94
N PHE A 267 -12.24 8.25 8.38
CA PHE A 267 -13.67 8.07 8.65
C PHE A 267 -14.47 9.27 8.18
N PRO A 268 -15.73 9.10 7.72
CA PRO A 268 -16.56 10.21 7.29
C PRO A 268 -16.67 11.27 8.39
N LYS A 269 -16.51 12.54 8.02
CA LYS A 269 -16.62 13.67 8.93
C LYS A 269 -18.03 13.72 9.53
N PRO A 270 -18.20 13.64 10.86
CA PRO A 270 -19.51 13.72 11.47
C PRO A 270 -20.16 15.10 11.26
N ALA A 271 -21.49 15.14 11.23
CA ALA A 271 -22.24 16.41 11.14
C ALA A 271 -22.09 17.29 12.39
N VAL A 272 -21.71 16.68 13.53
CA VAL A 272 -21.47 17.34 14.81
C VAL A 272 -19.97 17.43 15.08
N SER A 273 -19.55 18.46 15.83
CA SER A 273 -18.15 18.62 16.19
C SER A 273 -17.72 17.59 17.23
N VAL A 274 -16.57 16.95 16.98
CA VAL A 274 -15.97 15.93 17.85
C VAL A 274 -14.59 16.37 18.31
N ASN A 275 -14.24 16.03 19.55
CA ASN A 275 -12.94 16.31 20.16
C ASN A 275 -12.15 15.07 20.54
N ARG A 276 -12.73 13.88 20.51
CA ARG A 276 -12.02 12.64 20.83
C ARG A 276 -12.46 11.51 19.92
N ALA A 277 -11.52 10.65 19.54
CA ALA A 277 -11.79 9.38 18.88
C ALA A 277 -11.16 8.24 19.67
N GLU A 278 -11.89 7.14 19.78
CA GLU A 278 -11.47 5.90 20.40
C GLU A 278 -11.76 4.74 19.45
N LEU A 279 -10.77 3.88 19.23
CA LEU A 279 -10.85 2.74 18.32
C LEU A 279 -9.91 1.62 18.79
N SER A 280 -9.99 0.48 18.11
CA SER A 280 -9.06 -0.64 18.31
C SER A 280 -8.39 -0.98 16.98
N VAL A 281 -7.07 -1.03 16.98
CA VAL A 281 -6.23 -1.45 15.86
C VAL A 281 -5.42 -2.65 16.33
N ASP A 282 -5.56 -3.79 15.65
CA ASP A 282 -4.86 -5.03 15.99
C ASP A 282 -5.01 -5.46 17.45
N GLY A 283 -6.22 -5.26 17.99
CA GLY A 283 -6.55 -5.57 19.38
C GLY A 283 -6.00 -4.57 20.40
N ARG A 284 -5.29 -3.52 19.96
CA ARG A 284 -4.75 -2.46 20.82
C ARG A 284 -5.67 -1.24 20.82
N PRO A 285 -6.06 -0.71 21.99
CA PRO A 285 -6.86 0.50 22.05
C PRO A 285 -6.03 1.72 21.63
N VAL A 286 -6.65 2.60 20.84
CA VAL A 286 -6.11 3.89 20.42
C VAL A 286 -7.11 4.96 20.86
N ALA A 287 -6.63 5.99 21.55
CA ALA A 287 -7.42 7.14 21.96
C ALA A 287 -6.70 8.43 21.53
N VAL A 288 -7.43 9.31 20.86
CA VAL A 288 -6.86 10.52 20.24
C VAL A 288 -7.73 11.71 20.57
N GLU A 289 -7.12 12.72 21.17
CA GLU A 289 -7.74 14.03 21.38
C GLU A 289 -7.46 14.92 20.18
N ARG A 290 -8.48 15.66 19.75
CA ARG A 290 -8.37 16.70 18.73
C ARG A 290 -7.79 17.94 19.41
N ARG A 291 -6.55 18.28 19.05
CA ARG A 291 -5.85 19.48 19.52
C ARG A 291 -6.26 20.72 18.71
#